data_AF-A0A2I0XE04-F1
#
_entry.id   AF-A0A2I0XE04-F1
#
_cell.length_a   1.000
_cell.length_b   1.000
_cell.length_c   1.000
_cell.angle_alpha   90.00
_cell.angle_beta   90.00
_cell.angle_gamma   90.00
#
_symmetry.space_group_name_H-M   'P 1'
#
loop_
_entity.id
_entity.type
_entity.pdbx_description
1 polymer ?
#
loop_
_entity_poly.entity_id
_entity_poly.type
_entity_poly.pdbx_seq_one_letter_code
_entity_poly.pdbx_strand_id
1 'polypeptide(L)'
;MGNSLISPCFLPNSTKNSTVKLIFWGGATHLLSGRHLAAELLSNFPNCSICHADSFFIGHPIPTLSFSDELLLGETYFILPTDLLPFDTLTANSLALLNGGKRCPPPPPFEYVKREDGRKAVKVVPEFIMEMITVDDRGGEALVNEEICSTPELKRHYEQLVVGNRLSWSPKLETISERKVRSSPCRFFGLDNR
;
A
#
# COMPACT_ATOMS: atom_id res chain seq x y z
N MET A 1 -18.34 10.25 38.69
CA MET A 1 -18.44 9.24 37.62
C MET A 1 -17.38 9.59 36.60
N GLY A 2 -16.18 9.03 36.78
CA GLY A 2 -15.00 9.35 35.98
C GLY A 2 -14.88 8.40 34.80
N ASN A 3 -14.88 8.94 33.59
CA ASN A 3 -14.62 8.18 32.38
C ASN A 3 -13.11 8.23 32.14
N SER A 4 -12.44 7.08 32.32
CA SER A 4 -11.04 6.88 31.93
C SER A 4 -10.93 6.90 30.41
N LEU A 5 -10.55 8.03 29.85
CA LEU A 5 -10.05 8.12 28.48
C LEU A 5 -8.64 7.54 28.46
N ILE A 6 -8.55 6.24 28.17
CA ILE A 6 -7.30 5.61 27.74
C ILE A 6 -7.04 6.12 26.32
N SER A 7 -6.34 7.24 26.24
CA SER A 7 -5.71 7.72 25.02
C SER A 7 -4.44 6.87 24.82
N PRO A 8 -4.31 6.07 23.74
CA PRO A 8 -3.01 5.51 23.40
C PRO A 8 -2.21 6.68 22.83
N CYS A 9 -1.49 7.37 23.72
CA CYS A 9 -0.53 8.38 23.33
C CYS A 9 0.55 7.71 22.47
N PHE A 10 0.39 7.73 21.15
CA PHE A 10 1.51 7.73 20.24
C PHE A 10 2.27 9.03 20.51
N LEU A 11 3.22 8.99 21.43
CA LEU A 11 4.21 10.06 21.52
C LEU A 11 5.08 9.97 20.26
N PRO A 12 5.11 11.00 19.39
CA PRO A 12 6.20 11.12 18.44
C PRO A 12 7.41 11.52 19.26
N ASN A 13 8.13 10.53 19.78
CA ASN A 13 9.30 10.76 20.61
C ASN A 13 10.44 11.21 19.68
N SER A 14 10.41 12.49 19.30
CA SER A 14 11.53 13.24 18.74
C SER A 14 12.59 13.41 19.84
N THR A 15 13.25 12.30 20.15
CA THR A 15 14.49 12.25 20.90
C THR A 15 15.52 11.74 19.91
N LYS A 16 16.64 12.46 19.78
CA LYS A 16 17.74 12.18 18.85
C LYS A 16 18.39 10.85 19.24
N ASN A 17 17.72 9.75 18.95
CA ASN A 17 18.11 8.44 19.42
C ASN A 17 18.90 7.76 18.31
N SER A 18 20.11 7.32 18.65
CA SER A 18 20.96 6.45 17.83
C SER A 18 20.38 5.03 17.69
N THR A 19 19.06 4.93 17.59
CA THR A 19 18.32 3.68 17.65
C THR A 19 17.37 3.56 16.48
N VAL A 20 17.31 2.38 15.89
CA VAL A 20 16.41 2.03 14.79
C VAL A 20 15.19 1.31 15.35
N LYS A 21 13.99 1.71 14.93
CA LYS A 21 12.75 1.04 15.34
C LYS A 21 12.34 0.03 14.28
N LEU A 22 12.27 -1.25 14.67
CA LEU A 22 11.76 -2.33 13.84
C LEU A 22 10.35 -2.69 14.28
N ILE A 23 9.42 -2.78 13.35
CA ILE A 23 8.06 -3.21 13.60
C ILE A 23 7.80 -4.46 12.76
N PHE A 24 7.60 -5.57 13.45
CA PHE A 24 7.34 -6.87 12.83
C PHE A 24 5.86 -7.03 12.52
N TRP A 25 5.59 -7.80 11.48
CA TRP A 25 4.28 -8.40 11.27
C TRP A 25 3.82 -9.13 12.54
N GLY A 26 2.61 -8.84 13.02
CA GLY A 26 2.14 -9.26 14.34
C GLY A 26 2.16 -8.16 15.39
N GLY A 27 2.80 -7.02 15.12
CA GLY A 27 2.82 -5.86 16.01
C GLY A 27 3.96 -5.83 17.03
N ALA A 28 4.82 -6.86 17.06
CA ALA A 28 6.02 -6.84 17.89
C ALA A 28 6.95 -5.72 17.43
N THR A 29 7.45 -4.92 18.38
CA THR A 29 8.36 -3.81 18.09
C THR A 29 9.69 -4.06 18.77
N HIS A 30 10.79 -3.95 18.03
CA HIS A 30 12.15 -4.04 18.56
C HIS A 30 12.88 -2.72 18.34
N LEU A 31 13.69 -2.34 19.32
CA LEU A 31 14.57 -1.19 19.22
C LEU A 31 16.00 -1.70 19.10
N LEU A 32 16.66 -1.37 18.01
CA LEU A 32 18.07 -1.68 17.78
C LEU A 32 18.92 -0.45 18.06
N SER A 33 20.11 -0.65 18.64
CA SER A 33 21.04 0.45 18.93
C SER A 33 22.31 0.27 18.10
N GLY A 34 22.75 1.34 17.45
CA GLY A 34 23.93 1.28 16.58
C GLY A 34 23.60 0.98 15.11
N ARG A 35 24.64 0.90 14.28
CA ARG A 35 24.51 0.68 12.84
C ARG A 35 24.32 -0.81 12.58
N HIS A 36 23.28 -1.14 11.82
CA HIS A 36 22.98 -2.50 11.41
C HIS A 36 22.83 -2.57 9.90
N LEU A 37 23.41 -3.60 9.30
CA LEU A 37 23.18 -3.92 7.91
C LEU A 37 21.85 -4.67 7.77
N ALA A 38 21.13 -4.41 6.69
CA ALA A 38 19.93 -5.15 6.34
C ALA A 38 20.24 -6.65 6.18
N ALA A 39 21.44 -7.03 5.69
CA ALA A 39 21.88 -8.42 5.65
C ALA A 39 21.82 -9.14 7.00
N GLU A 40 22.16 -8.47 8.12
CA GLU A 40 22.12 -9.10 9.44
C GLU A 40 20.68 -9.48 9.81
N LEU A 41 19.73 -8.58 9.53
CA LEU A 41 18.32 -8.78 9.83
C LEU A 41 17.68 -9.81 8.88
N LEU A 42 17.98 -9.72 7.59
CA LEU A 42 17.51 -10.69 6.58
C LEU A 42 18.09 -12.09 6.85
N SER A 43 19.30 -12.20 7.42
CA SER A 43 19.87 -13.48 7.84
C SER A 43 19.20 -14.04 9.09
N ASN A 44 18.80 -13.18 10.04
CA ASN A 44 18.12 -13.60 11.27
C ASN A 44 16.66 -13.99 11.02
N PHE A 45 16.01 -13.34 10.03
CA PHE A 45 14.60 -13.54 9.68
C PHE A 45 14.46 -13.94 8.20
N PRO A 46 14.66 -15.23 7.87
CA PRO A 46 14.46 -15.71 6.51
C PRO A 46 12.98 -15.54 6.10
N ASN A 47 12.72 -15.30 4.82
CA ASN A 47 11.39 -15.07 4.24
C ASN A 47 10.69 -13.76 4.67
N CYS A 48 11.47 -12.79 5.16
CA CYS A 48 10.99 -11.45 5.47
C CYS A 48 11.64 -10.41 4.55
N SER A 49 10.91 -9.33 4.31
CA SER A 49 11.36 -8.13 3.61
C SER A 49 11.40 -6.96 4.59
N ILE A 50 12.41 -6.10 4.46
CA ILE A 50 12.59 -4.92 5.31
C ILE A 50 12.27 -3.69 4.48
N CYS A 51 11.31 -2.89 4.93
CA CYS A 51 10.83 -1.71 4.21
C CYS A 51 10.91 -0.47 5.10
N HIS A 52 11.34 0.66 4.56
CA HIS A 52 11.29 1.93 5.27
C HIS A 52 9.83 2.39 5.46
N ALA A 53 9.47 2.85 6.66
CA ALA A 53 8.08 3.13 7.01
C ALA A 53 7.42 4.20 6.14
N ASP A 54 8.18 5.23 5.74
CA ASP A 54 7.71 6.34 4.91
C ASP A 54 7.74 6.13 3.39
N SER A 55 8.16 4.96 2.92
CA SER A 55 8.46 4.76 1.50
C SER A 55 7.34 4.08 0.71
N PHE A 56 6.16 3.87 1.31
CA PHE A 56 5.04 3.18 0.68
C PHE A 56 4.22 4.13 -0.22
N PHE A 57 4.22 3.87 -1.53
CA PHE A 57 3.42 4.63 -2.52
C PHE A 57 2.61 3.69 -3.41
N ILE A 58 1.32 3.97 -3.56
CA ILE A 58 0.45 3.16 -4.44
C ILE A 58 0.91 3.29 -5.90
N GLY A 59 0.96 2.16 -6.60
CA GLY A 59 1.37 2.05 -8.01
C GLY A 59 2.88 2.08 -8.23
N HIS A 60 3.68 1.96 -7.16
CA HIS A 60 5.14 2.04 -7.21
C HIS A 60 5.78 0.78 -6.67
N PRO A 61 7.05 0.50 -7.04
CA PRO A 61 7.75 -0.64 -6.49
C PRO A 61 7.84 -0.54 -4.96
N ILE A 62 7.74 -1.69 -4.30
CA ILE A 62 7.85 -1.77 -2.84
C ILE A 62 9.31 -1.47 -2.45
N PRO A 63 9.54 -0.51 -1.55
CA PRO A 63 10.87 -0.03 -1.17
C PRO A 63 11.58 -1.01 -0.21
N THR A 64 11.89 -2.19 -0.71
CA THR A 64 12.63 -3.21 0.06
C THR A 64 14.11 -2.84 0.13
N LEU A 65 14.71 -2.98 1.31
CA LEU A 65 16.15 -2.82 1.50
C LEU A 65 16.91 -4.00 0.90
N SER A 66 18.01 -3.70 0.23
CA SER A 66 18.97 -4.68 -0.25
C SER A 66 19.84 -5.22 0.89
N PHE A 67 20.47 -6.39 0.71
CA PHE A 67 21.42 -6.95 1.68
C PHE A 67 22.55 -5.98 2.06
N SER A 68 22.97 -5.13 1.13
CA SER A 68 24.08 -4.20 1.33
C SER A 68 23.67 -2.89 1.99
N ASP A 69 22.37 -2.66 2.19
CA ASP A 69 21.87 -1.38 2.70
C ASP A 69 22.00 -1.32 4.23
N GLU A 70 22.37 -0.15 4.75
CA GLU A 70 22.40 0.12 6.18
C GLU A 70 21.07 0.72 6.66
N LEU A 71 20.65 0.34 7.87
CA LEU A 71 19.50 0.96 8.51
C LEU A 71 19.88 2.32 9.10
N LEU A 72 19.05 3.32 8.81
CA LEU A 72 19.24 4.69 9.25
C LEU A 72 18.81 4.84 10.72
N LEU A 73 19.68 5.43 11.53
CA LEU A 73 19.42 5.68 12.94
C LEU A 73 18.29 6.70 13.11
N GLY A 74 17.37 6.43 14.04
CA GLY A 74 16.20 7.27 14.28
C GLY A 74 15.03 6.98 13.35
N GLU A 75 15.22 6.17 12.31
CA GLU A 75 14.18 5.79 11.37
C GLU A 75 13.42 4.53 11.81
N THR A 76 12.24 4.35 11.22
CA THR A 76 11.36 3.20 11.46
C THR A 76 11.30 2.31 10.22
N TYR A 77 11.41 1.01 10.44
CA TYR A 77 11.33 0.00 9.39
C TYR A 77 10.30 -1.07 9.74
N PHE A 78 9.55 -1.50 8.71
CA PHE A 78 8.63 -2.62 8.79
C PHE A 78 9.30 -3.90 8.31
N ILE A 79 9.08 -4.98 9.04
CA ILE A 79 9.52 -6.33 8.69
C ILE A 79 8.28 -7.13 8.29
N LEU A 80 8.14 -7.36 6.99
CA LEU A 80 6.94 -7.93 6.37
C LEU A 80 7.27 -9.28 5.73
N PRO A 81 6.48 -10.34 5.98
CA PRO A 81 6.60 -11.61 5.27
C PRO A 81 6.55 -11.42 3.75
N THR A 82 7.46 -12.05 3.02
CA THR A 82 7.55 -11.92 1.56
C THR A 82 6.27 -12.39 0.86
N ASP A 83 5.56 -13.37 1.44
CA ASP A 83 4.32 -13.93 0.88
C ASP A 83 3.16 -12.92 0.80
N LEU A 84 3.18 -11.87 1.63
CA LEU A 84 2.13 -10.86 1.67
C LEU A 84 2.31 -9.76 0.62
N LEU A 85 3.49 -9.72 0.01
CA LEU A 85 3.88 -8.77 -1.03
C LEU A 85 4.29 -9.55 -2.29
N PRO A 86 3.37 -10.34 -2.88
CA PRO A 86 3.70 -11.23 -3.99
C PRO A 86 4.03 -10.48 -5.29
N PHE A 87 3.73 -9.17 -5.34
CA PHE A 87 3.99 -8.32 -6.48
C PHE A 87 5.02 -7.27 -6.10
N ASP A 88 5.94 -6.98 -7.04
CA ASP A 88 6.96 -5.95 -6.86
C ASP A 88 6.38 -4.56 -6.65
N THR A 89 5.10 -4.34 -6.98
CA THR A 89 4.42 -3.04 -6.89
C THR A 89 3.37 -3.01 -5.79
N LEU A 90 3.35 -1.92 -5.03
CA LEU A 90 2.37 -1.68 -3.99
C LEU A 90 1.02 -1.31 -4.65
N THR A 91 0.03 -2.17 -4.51
CA THR A 91 -1.33 -1.99 -5.03
C THR A 91 -2.35 -1.99 -3.89
N ALA A 92 -3.60 -1.64 -4.18
CA ALA A 92 -4.68 -1.78 -3.19
C ALA A 92 -4.82 -3.24 -2.72
N ASN A 93 -4.54 -4.23 -3.58
CA ASN A 93 -4.58 -5.64 -3.23
C ASN A 93 -3.48 -6.02 -2.23
N SER A 94 -2.25 -5.55 -2.41
CA SER A 94 -1.18 -5.80 -1.43
C SER A 94 -1.50 -5.20 -0.06
N LEU A 95 -2.11 -4.00 -0.02
CA LEU A 95 -2.59 -3.42 1.24
C LEU A 95 -3.72 -4.26 1.87
N ALA A 96 -4.62 -4.82 1.07
CA ALA A 96 -5.68 -5.70 1.57
C ALA A 96 -5.11 -7.01 2.16
N LEU A 97 -4.07 -7.58 1.55
CA LEU A 97 -3.36 -8.74 2.08
C LEU A 97 -2.68 -8.43 3.42
N LEU A 98 -2.05 -7.26 3.54
CA LEU A 98 -1.45 -6.80 4.80
C LEU A 98 -2.50 -6.55 5.89
N ASN A 99 -3.73 -6.24 5.52
CA ASN A 99 -4.81 -6.01 6.46
C ASN A 99 -5.44 -7.31 6.99
N GLY A 100 -5.23 -8.45 6.31
CA GLY A 100 -5.74 -9.76 6.74
C GLY A 100 -7.27 -9.79 6.91
N GLY A 101 -8.01 -8.98 6.14
CA GLY A 101 -9.47 -8.89 6.23
C GLY A 101 -10.02 -8.09 7.43
N LYS A 102 -9.17 -7.42 8.21
CA LYS A 102 -9.62 -6.59 9.34
C LYS A 102 -10.39 -5.36 8.85
N ARG A 103 -11.25 -4.80 9.70
CA ARG A 103 -11.87 -3.50 9.41
C ARG A 103 -10.78 -2.44 9.31
N CYS A 104 -10.76 -1.69 8.21
CA CYS A 104 -9.85 -0.56 8.06
C CYS A 104 -10.04 0.42 9.22
N PRO A 105 -8.97 0.79 9.94
CA PRO A 105 -9.03 1.79 10.99
C PRO A 105 -9.41 3.17 10.41
N PRO A 106 -10.05 4.05 11.21
CA PRO A 106 -10.45 5.38 10.76
C PRO A 106 -9.38 6.47 11.06
N PRO A 107 -8.36 6.60 10.20
CA PRO A 107 -7.81 7.90 9.77
C PRO A 107 -7.73 7.97 8.23
N PRO A 108 -7.45 9.14 7.59
CA PRO A 108 -7.20 9.15 6.15
C PRO A 108 -5.95 8.30 5.86
N PRO A 109 -6.07 7.17 5.14
CA PRO A 109 -4.98 6.19 4.99
C PRO A 109 -3.88 6.67 4.02
N PHE A 110 -4.17 7.74 3.29
CA PHE A 110 -3.36 8.19 2.17
C PHE A 110 -3.13 9.69 2.19
N GLU A 111 -1.92 10.09 1.80
CA GLU A 111 -1.52 11.45 1.56
C GLU A 111 -1.17 11.65 0.08
N TYR A 112 -1.63 12.76 -0.50
CA TYR A 112 -1.27 13.13 -1.86
C TYR A 112 -0.02 14.02 -1.83
N VAL A 113 1.10 13.48 -2.28
CA VAL A 113 2.40 14.15 -2.25
C VAL A 113 2.84 14.47 -3.66
N LYS A 114 3.42 15.66 -3.87
CA LYS A 114 4.06 16.00 -5.14
C LYS A 114 5.51 15.52 -5.09
N ARG A 115 5.92 14.68 -6.03
CA ARG A 115 7.29 14.20 -6.14
C ARG A 115 8.20 15.21 -6.85
N GLU A 116 9.50 14.95 -6.81
CA GLU A 116 10.54 15.74 -7.48
C GLU A 116 10.32 15.84 -9.00
N ASP A 117 9.73 14.82 -9.61
CA ASP A 117 9.35 14.79 -11.02
C ASP A 117 8.11 15.66 -11.36
N GLY A 118 7.53 16.31 -10.36
CA GLY A 118 6.34 17.14 -10.46
C GLY A 118 5.02 16.36 -10.55
N ARG A 119 5.06 15.02 -10.57
CA ARG A 119 3.87 14.17 -10.59
C ARG A 119 3.29 14.03 -9.19
N LYS A 120 1.98 13.79 -9.10
CA LYS A 120 1.30 13.49 -7.84
C LYS A 120 1.43 11.99 -7.56
N ALA A 121 1.81 11.65 -6.33
CA ALA A 121 1.86 10.28 -5.83
C ALA A 121 0.93 10.13 -4.63
N VAL A 122 0.40 8.92 -4.44
CA VAL A 122 -0.42 8.58 -3.28
C VAL A 122 0.48 7.84 -2.29
N LYS A 123 0.92 8.55 -1.24
CA LYS A 123 1.70 7.99 -0.13
C LYS A 123 0.75 7.30 0.83
N VAL A 124 1.12 6.11 1.29
CA VAL A 124 0.42 5.44 2.38
C VAL A 124 1.04 5.89 3.70
N VAL A 125 0.20 6.31 4.63
CA VAL A 125 0.64 6.83 5.93
C VAL A 125 1.24 5.68 6.76
N PRO A 126 2.43 5.83 7.36
CA PRO A 126 3.08 4.77 8.13
C PRO A 126 2.22 4.22 9.28
N GLU A 127 1.48 5.09 9.95
CA GLU A 127 0.56 4.77 11.04
C GLU A 127 -0.52 3.79 10.56
N PHE A 128 -1.04 3.99 9.34
CA PHE A 128 -2.03 3.11 8.74
C PHE A 128 -1.46 1.71 8.45
N ILE A 129 -0.22 1.63 7.93
CA ILE A 129 0.46 0.34 7.74
C ILE A 129 0.68 -0.35 9.09
N MET A 130 1.10 0.40 10.11
CA MET A 130 1.30 -0.12 11.47
C MET A 130 0.02 -0.76 12.02
N GLU A 131 -1.12 -0.09 11.89
CA GLU A 131 -2.40 -0.62 12.34
C GLU A 131 -2.83 -1.90 11.58
N MET A 132 -2.54 -2.00 10.28
CA MET A 132 -2.83 -3.20 9.49
C MET A 132 -2.04 -4.43 10.01
N ILE A 133 -0.74 -4.24 10.25
CA ILE A 133 0.18 -5.32 10.61
C ILE A 133 0.12 -5.72 12.08
N THR A 134 -0.33 -4.84 12.98
CA THR A 134 -0.59 -5.18 14.37
C THR A 134 -1.78 -6.13 14.43
N VAL A 135 -1.56 -7.35 14.92
CA VAL A 135 -2.64 -8.33 15.12
C VAL A 135 -3.39 -7.93 16.38
N ASP A 136 -4.65 -7.52 16.24
CA ASP A 136 -5.59 -7.58 17.36
C ASP A 136 -5.74 -9.06 17.71
N ASP A 137 -5.29 -9.45 18.91
CA ASP A 137 -5.41 -10.80 19.50
C ASP A 137 -6.87 -11.26 19.73
N ARG A 138 -7.84 -10.67 19.03
CA ARG A 138 -9.20 -11.19 18.98
C ARG A 138 -9.24 -12.29 17.94
N GLY A 139 -8.84 -13.49 18.38
CA GLY A 139 -8.87 -14.75 17.66
C GLY A 139 -9.93 -14.81 16.56
N GLY A 140 -9.46 -14.65 15.33
CA GLY A 140 -10.24 -14.85 14.12
C GLY A 140 -9.31 -15.53 13.15
N GLU A 141 -9.62 -16.79 12.85
CA GLU A 141 -8.96 -17.59 11.83
C GLU A 141 -8.77 -16.73 10.58
N ALA A 142 -7.55 -16.76 10.03
CA ALA A 142 -7.20 -16.06 8.81
C ALA A 142 -8.27 -16.36 7.75
N LEU A 143 -9.06 -15.33 7.46
CA LEU A 143 -10.22 -15.36 6.58
C LEU A 143 -9.76 -15.48 5.13
N VAL A 144 -9.33 -16.69 4.76
CA VAL A 144 -9.36 -17.12 3.37
C VAL A 144 -10.76 -17.66 3.13
N ASN A 145 -11.58 -16.88 2.41
CA ASN A 145 -12.93 -17.21 1.92
C ASN A 145 -14.13 -16.88 2.82
N GLU A 146 -14.26 -15.65 3.35
CA GLU A 146 -15.63 -15.17 3.58
C GLU A 146 -16.25 -14.92 2.20
N GLU A 147 -17.06 -15.87 1.73
CA GLU A 147 -17.87 -15.67 0.54
C GLU A 147 -18.64 -14.34 0.72
N ILE A 148 -18.50 -13.44 -0.25
CA ILE A 148 -19.18 -12.13 -0.29
C ILE A 148 -20.70 -12.30 -0.07
N CYS A 149 -21.25 -13.47 -0.38
CA CYS A 149 -22.62 -13.87 -0.09
C CYS A 149 -22.68 -14.89 1.06
N SER A 150 -22.45 -14.45 2.29
CA SER A 150 -22.37 -15.32 3.47
C SER A 150 -23.73 -15.92 3.89
N THR A 151 -24.84 -15.38 3.37
CA THR A 151 -26.19 -15.90 3.62
C THR A 151 -26.91 -16.26 2.31
N PRO A 152 -27.82 -17.26 2.33
CA PRO A 152 -28.58 -17.65 1.14
C PRO A 152 -29.47 -16.52 0.62
N GLU A 153 -29.92 -15.60 1.47
CA GLU A 153 -30.65 -14.40 1.07
C GLU A 153 -29.77 -13.44 0.26
N LEU A 154 -28.52 -13.23 0.69
CA LEU A 154 -27.57 -12.37 -0.02
C LEU A 154 -27.19 -12.96 -1.37
N LYS A 155 -27.00 -14.29 -1.43
CA LYS A 155 -26.74 -15.01 -2.68
C LYS A 155 -27.88 -14.83 -3.69
N ARG A 156 -29.14 -14.91 -3.24
CA ARG A 156 -30.32 -14.65 -4.10
C ARG A 156 -30.36 -13.22 -4.60
N HIS A 157 -30.08 -12.24 -3.74
CA HIS A 157 -30.01 -10.83 -4.15
C HIS A 157 -28.91 -10.59 -5.18
N TYR A 158 -27.73 -11.17 -4.97
CA TYR A 158 -26.62 -11.09 -5.91
C TYR A 158 -26.98 -11.74 -7.26
N GLU A 159 -27.54 -12.95 -7.24
CA GLU A 159 -28.02 -13.63 -8.44
C GLU A 159 -29.08 -12.79 -9.18
N GLN A 160 -30.02 -12.15 -8.48
CA GLN A 160 -30.99 -11.24 -9.11
C GLN A 160 -30.34 -10.02 -9.75
N LEU A 161 -29.34 -9.41 -9.11
CA LEU A 161 -28.63 -8.24 -9.64
C LEU A 161 -27.73 -8.59 -10.83
N VAL A 162 -27.06 -9.74 -10.79
CA VAL A 162 -26.09 -10.16 -11.82
C VAL A 162 -26.76 -10.89 -12.98
N VAL A 163 -27.78 -11.71 -12.71
CA VAL A 163 -28.49 -12.50 -13.73
C VAL A 163 -29.69 -11.72 -14.30
N GLY A 164 -30.36 -10.89 -13.50
CA GLY A 164 -31.50 -10.07 -13.95
C GLY A 164 -31.10 -8.93 -14.89
N ASN A 165 -29.82 -8.55 -14.91
CA ASN A 165 -29.27 -7.52 -15.79
C ASN A 165 -28.43 -8.09 -16.95
N ARG A 166 -28.84 -9.23 -17.52
CA ARG A 166 -28.41 -9.66 -18.87
C ARG A 166 -28.92 -8.75 -19.99
N LEU A 167 -29.51 -7.60 -19.67
CA LEU A 167 -29.52 -6.47 -20.59
C LEU A 167 -28.06 -6.12 -20.81
N SER A 168 -27.51 -6.60 -21.93
CA SER A 168 -26.21 -6.21 -22.46
C SER A 168 -26.02 -4.73 -22.15
N TRP A 169 -24.96 -4.41 -21.41
CA TRP A 169 -24.61 -3.02 -21.21
C TRP A 169 -24.38 -2.41 -22.60
N SER A 170 -25.41 -1.73 -23.09
CA SER A 170 -25.46 -1.07 -24.39
C SER A 170 -25.57 0.41 -24.09
N PRO A 171 -24.50 1.04 -23.57
CA PRO A 171 -24.54 2.47 -23.29
C PRO A 171 -24.91 3.17 -24.61
N LYS A 172 -25.94 4.02 -24.60
CA LYS A 172 -26.34 4.86 -25.74
C LYS A 172 -25.32 5.98 -25.95
N LEU A 173 -24.06 5.59 -26.12
CA LEU A 173 -23.00 6.52 -26.46
C LEU A 173 -23.05 6.73 -27.96
N GLU A 174 -23.08 7.99 -28.36
CA GLU A 174 -22.80 8.33 -29.74
C GLU A 174 -21.38 7.87 -30.06
N THR A 175 -21.19 7.26 -31.24
CA THR A 175 -19.87 6.89 -31.72
C THR A 175 -19.02 8.14 -31.81
N ILE A 176 -18.03 8.27 -30.93
CA ILE A 176 -17.01 9.33 -31.03
C ILE A 176 -16.26 9.12 -32.35
N SER A 177 -16.35 10.10 -33.25
CA SER A 177 -15.58 10.11 -34.49
C SER A 177 -14.28 10.87 -34.26
N GLU A 178 -13.16 10.28 -34.69
CA GLU A 178 -11.90 10.99 -34.68
C GLU A 178 -11.95 12.12 -35.70
N ARG A 179 -11.74 13.36 -35.23
CA ARG A 179 -11.46 14.48 -36.14
C ARG A 179 -10.15 14.17 -36.83
N LYS A 180 -10.18 13.87 -38.14
CA LYS A 180 -8.99 13.86 -38.99
C LYS A 180 -8.20 15.14 -38.71
N VAL A 181 -7.03 14.99 -38.12
CA VAL A 181 -6.04 16.07 -38.03
C VAL A 181 -5.87 16.54 -39.47
N ARG A 182 -6.29 17.78 -39.76
CA ARG A 182 -5.88 18.42 -41.01
C ARG A 182 -4.36 18.41 -40.93
N SER A 183 -3.72 17.65 -41.81
CA SER A 183 -2.29 17.77 -42.05
C SER A 183 -2.02 19.26 -42.19
N SER A 184 -1.34 19.84 -41.20
CA SER A 184 -0.76 21.16 -41.36
C SER A 184 0.08 21.08 -42.63
N PRO A 185 -0.09 21.99 -43.60
CA PRO A 185 0.82 22.07 -44.71
C PRO A 185 2.16 22.54 -44.14
N CYS A 186 3.00 21.59 -43.74
CA CYS A 186 4.43 21.80 -43.69
C CYS A 186 4.82 22.11 -45.13
N ARG A 187 4.95 23.41 -45.39
CA ARG A 187 5.53 23.95 -46.62
C ARG A 187 6.84 23.22 -46.82
N PHE A 188 6.93 22.49 -47.93
CA PHE A 188 8.18 22.10 -48.55
C PHE A 188 9.01 23.38 -48.72
N PHE A 189 10.01 23.58 -47.86
CA PHE A 189 11.14 24.41 -48.21
C PHE A 189 12.19 23.46 -48.77
N GLY A 190 12.34 23.53 -50.10
CA GLY A 190 13.37 22.83 -50.82
C GLY A 190 14.76 23.24 -50.34
N LEU A 191 15.60 22.25 -50.13
CA LEU A 191 17.05 22.42 -50.13
C LEU A 191 17.54 21.88 -51.46
N ASP A 192 17.48 22.72 -52.49
CA ASP A 192 18.41 22.63 -53.62
C ASP A 192 19.74 23.18 -53.12
N ASN A 193 20.67 22.28 -52.78
CA ASN A 193 22.08 22.63 -52.67
C ASN A 193 22.77 22.29 -53.98
N ARG A 194 23.34 23.35 -54.55
CA ARG A 194 24.19 23.44 -55.72
C ARG A 194 25.49 22.65 -55.57
#